data_AF-A0A7W0CN02-F1
#
_entry.id   AF-A0A7W0CN02-F1
#
_cell.length_a   1.000
_cell.length_b   1.000
_cell.length_c   1.000
_cell.angle_alpha   90.00
_cell.angle_beta   90.00
_cell.angle_gamma   90.00
#
_symmetry.space_group_name_H-M   'P 1'
#
loop_
_entity.id
_entity.type
_entity.pdbx_description
1 polymer ?
#
loop_
_entity_poly.entity_id
_entity_poly.type
_entity_poly.pdbx_seq_one_letter_code
_entity_poly.pdbx_strand_id
1 'polypeptide(L)'
;MTSDELLELADKQIAMGELRGSPSDDPVNAPMIRHWLDAMGNRNPLFLDKGLAPPSMAQVWTMSGVKRGKDPSPVDDLLKALDAHGYTGVVATNCEHTYHRYVRVGERLTPGTRFTSLAGPKKTAMGEGYFATWNVTWYDEDSEPVAEMMFRVLKFRPRVRREPYPLKPAVNRDTAFFWEGVRQGELRIQRCSSCGSLRHPPGPVCPSCHSTEQGYVVACGEGTVYSYVVHHHPPVPGKETPFVVAVVELPEGVRIVGNIVDCPVEAVGIGMSLRVTYRPMDDELILPMWAPRET
;
A
#
# COMPACT_ATOMS: atom_id res chain seq x y z
N MET A 1 -27.69 -0.94 -6.55
CA MET A 1 -28.33 -0.98 -5.24
C MET A 1 -28.33 0.40 -4.62
N THR A 2 -29.51 0.90 -4.30
CA THR A 2 -29.72 2.10 -3.49
C THR A 2 -29.34 1.80 -2.03
N SER A 3 -29.31 2.84 -1.18
CA SER A 3 -29.11 2.64 0.25
C SER A 3 -30.21 1.76 0.86
N ASP A 4 -31.44 1.88 0.38
CA ASP A 4 -32.58 1.12 0.89
C ASP A 4 -32.46 -0.37 0.55
N GLU A 5 -32.04 -0.69 -0.67
CA GLU A 5 -31.79 -2.08 -1.09
C GLU A 5 -30.65 -2.74 -0.28
N LEU A 6 -29.64 -1.97 0.15
CA LEU A 6 -28.58 -2.47 1.03
C LEU A 6 -29.07 -2.74 2.45
N LEU A 7 -29.99 -1.91 2.96
CA LEU A 7 -30.62 -2.10 4.27
C LEU A 7 -31.59 -3.29 4.25
N GLU A 8 -32.37 -3.46 3.20
CA GLU A 8 -33.21 -4.65 3.01
C GLU A 8 -32.39 -5.94 2.92
N LEU A 9 -31.24 -5.90 2.24
CA LEU A 9 -30.30 -7.03 2.23
C LEU A 9 -29.77 -7.30 3.64
N ALA A 10 -29.43 -6.27 4.40
CA ALA A 10 -28.99 -6.41 5.78
C ALA A 10 -30.08 -7.06 6.66
N ASP A 11 -31.34 -6.65 6.53
CA ASP A 11 -32.46 -7.25 7.27
C ASP A 11 -32.65 -8.74 6.91
N LYS A 12 -32.48 -9.11 5.64
CA LYS A 12 -32.46 -10.52 5.21
C LYS A 12 -31.32 -11.30 5.89
N GLN A 13 -30.11 -10.73 5.96
CA GLN A 13 -28.98 -11.38 6.63
C GLN A 13 -29.19 -11.50 8.15
N ILE A 14 -29.83 -10.52 8.79
CA ILE A 14 -30.22 -10.60 10.21
C ILE A 14 -31.23 -11.74 10.42
N ALA A 15 -32.22 -11.87 9.52
CA ALA A 15 -33.27 -12.88 9.61
C ALA A 15 -32.76 -14.33 9.43
N MET A 16 -31.59 -14.52 8.80
CA MET A 16 -30.95 -15.85 8.70
C MET A 16 -30.50 -16.40 10.06
N GLY A 17 -30.34 -15.54 11.06
CA GLY A 17 -29.88 -15.94 12.39
C GLY A 17 -28.41 -16.37 12.40
N GLU A 18 -28.09 -17.33 13.27
CA GLU A 18 -26.72 -17.86 13.37
C GLU A 18 -26.52 -19.02 12.39
N LEU A 19 -25.46 -18.94 11.58
CA LEU A 19 -25.00 -20.04 10.73
C LEU A 19 -23.76 -20.68 11.34
N ARG A 20 -23.80 -22.00 11.54
CA ARG A 20 -22.66 -22.79 12.01
C ARG A 20 -21.71 -23.08 10.85
N GLY A 21 -20.44 -22.76 11.05
CA GLY A 21 -19.35 -23.18 10.17
C GLY A 21 -18.87 -24.59 10.50
N SER A 22 -17.84 -25.02 9.80
CA SER A 22 -17.21 -26.31 10.09
C SER A 22 -16.24 -26.18 11.27
N PRO A 23 -16.00 -27.26 12.03
CA PRO A 23 -15.00 -27.27 13.10
C PRO A 23 -13.62 -26.80 12.65
N SER A 24 -12.80 -26.38 13.62
CA SER A 24 -11.38 -26.08 13.40
C SER A 24 -10.65 -27.25 12.76
N ASP A 25 -9.76 -26.97 11.81
CA ASP A 25 -9.00 -28.00 11.09
C ASP A 25 -8.16 -28.83 12.05
N ASP A 26 -7.50 -28.14 12.98
CA ASP A 26 -6.74 -28.74 14.06
C ASP A 26 -7.51 -28.62 15.39
N PRO A 27 -7.38 -29.61 16.29
CA PRO A 27 -7.74 -29.37 17.67
C PRO A 27 -6.82 -28.29 18.26
N VAL A 28 -7.26 -27.66 19.33
CA VAL A 28 -6.42 -26.77 20.12
C VAL A 28 -5.13 -27.53 20.48
N ASN A 29 -3.98 -26.98 20.09
CA ASN A 29 -2.73 -27.70 20.15
C ASN A 29 -1.58 -26.84 20.69
N ALA A 30 -0.68 -27.49 21.43
CA ALA A 30 0.46 -26.85 22.05
C ALA A 30 1.44 -26.18 21.05
N PRO A 31 1.71 -26.74 19.85
CA PRO A 31 2.54 -26.06 18.85
C PRO A 31 2.03 -24.68 18.45
N MET A 32 0.74 -24.56 18.09
CA MET A 32 0.14 -23.27 17.73
C MET A 32 0.12 -22.30 18.91
N ILE A 33 -0.18 -22.78 20.12
CA ILE A 33 -0.12 -21.94 21.33
C ILE A 33 1.29 -21.39 21.54
N ARG A 34 2.33 -22.23 21.42
CA ARG A 34 3.72 -21.80 21.58
C ARG A 34 4.12 -20.71 20.59
N HIS A 35 3.85 -20.92 19.31
CA HIS A 35 4.19 -19.94 18.27
C HIS A 35 3.44 -18.61 18.46
N TRP A 36 2.16 -18.69 18.86
CA TRP A 36 1.39 -17.49 19.16
C TRP A 36 1.95 -16.74 20.38
N LEU A 37 2.29 -17.44 21.46
CA LEU A 37 2.89 -16.83 22.65
C LEU A 37 4.23 -16.15 22.36
N ASP A 38 5.10 -16.82 21.59
CA ASP A 38 6.39 -16.26 21.16
C ASP A 38 6.20 -14.99 20.35
N ALA A 39 5.29 -15.01 19.36
CA ALA A 39 5.01 -13.86 18.50
C ALA A 39 4.40 -12.67 19.29
N MET A 40 3.58 -12.96 20.30
CA MET A 40 2.97 -11.95 21.16
C MET A 40 3.87 -11.51 22.32
N GLY A 41 5.05 -12.12 22.48
CA GLY A 41 5.95 -11.87 23.61
C GLY A 41 5.35 -12.23 24.98
N ASN A 42 4.36 -13.12 25.02
CA ASN A 42 3.64 -13.48 26.23
C ASN A 42 4.27 -14.73 26.89
N ARG A 43 4.79 -14.56 28.11
CA ARG A 43 5.50 -15.60 28.86
C ARG A 43 4.69 -16.22 30.01
N ASN A 44 3.36 -16.10 29.98
CA ASN A 44 2.54 -16.66 31.04
C ASN A 44 2.66 -18.21 31.07
N PRO A 45 3.20 -18.80 32.15
CA PRO A 45 3.46 -20.24 32.22
C PRO A 45 2.16 -21.06 32.26
N LEU A 46 1.05 -20.46 32.68
CA LEU A 46 -0.22 -21.18 32.90
C LEU A 46 -0.80 -21.82 31.63
N PHE A 47 -0.46 -21.33 30.44
CA PHE A 47 -1.03 -21.85 29.20
C PHE A 47 -0.49 -23.24 28.87
N LEU A 48 0.80 -23.36 28.58
CA LEU A 48 1.38 -24.64 28.20
C LEU A 48 1.43 -25.62 29.38
N ASP A 49 1.70 -25.16 30.60
CA ASP A 49 1.84 -26.03 31.78
C ASP A 49 0.52 -26.67 32.21
N LYS A 50 -0.62 -25.99 31.97
CA LYS A 50 -1.96 -26.51 32.30
C LYS A 50 -2.75 -26.98 31.09
N GLY A 51 -2.14 -27.03 29.90
CA GLY A 51 -2.80 -27.38 28.66
C GLY A 51 -3.98 -26.45 28.31
N LEU A 52 -3.84 -25.15 28.60
CA LEU A 52 -4.84 -24.12 28.33
C LEU A 52 -4.40 -23.26 27.14
N ALA A 53 -5.34 -22.90 26.28
CA ALA A 53 -5.12 -21.89 25.25
C ALA A 53 -5.29 -20.47 25.83
N PRO A 54 -4.48 -19.49 25.40
CA PRO A 54 -4.75 -18.09 25.61
C PRO A 54 -6.17 -17.74 25.11
N PRO A 55 -7.02 -17.06 25.91
CA PRO A 55 -8.39 -16.74 25.50
C PRO A 55 -8.46 -15.96 24.18
N SER A 56 -7.50 -15.05 23.95
CA SER A 56 -7.35 -14.28 22.71
C SER A 56 -7.07 -15.12 21.46
N MET A 57 -6.82 -16.42 21.58
CA MET A 57 -6.69 -17.33 20.45
C MET A 57 -8.02 -17.92 19.97
N ALA A 58 -9.17 -17.61 20.59
CA ALA A 58 -10.47 -18.21 20.22
C ALA A 58 -10.73 -18.19 18.69
N GLN A 59 -10.52 -17.04 18.04
CA GLN A 59 -10.67 -16.91 16.59
C GLN A 59 -9.59 -17.63 15.78
N VAL A 60 -8.36 -17.73 16.30
CA VAL A 60 -7.20 -18.30 15.59
C VAL A 60 -7.48 -19.73 15.14
N TRP A 61 -8.19 -20.51 15.96
CA TRP A 61 -8.51 -21.91 15.70
C TRP A 61 -9.44 -22.10 14.50
N THR A 62 -10.28 -21.12 14.18
CA THR A 62 -11.30 -21.24 13.12
C THR A 62 -11.00 -20.35 11.91
N MET A 63 -9.77 -19.84 11.78
CA MET A 63 -9.37 -19.10 10.59
C MET A 63 -9.22 -20.04 9.39
N SER A 64 -9.64 -19.61 8.21
CA SER A 64 -9.56 -20.41 6.96
C SER A 64 -8.13 -20.68 6.47
N GLY A 65 -7.11 -20.04 7.06
CA GLY A 65 -5.72 -20.18 6.61
C GLY A 65 -5.55 -19.86 5.12
N VAL A 66 -4.51 -20.43 4.50
CA VAL A 66 -4.13 -20.15 3.10
C VAL A 66 -4.79 -21.13 2.11
N LYS A 67 -5.11 -22.35 2.55
CA LYS A 67 -5.58 -23.45 1.68
C LYS A 67 -7.07 -23.74 1.79
N ARG A 68 -7.72 -23.45 2.92
CA ARG A 68 -9.14 -23.77 3.11
C ARG A 68 -10.00 -22.70 2.44
N GLY A 69 -11.05 -23.15 1.74
CA GLY A 69 -12.14 -22.27 1.34
C GLY A 69 -12.85 -21.72 2.58
N LYS A 70 -13.35 -20.49 2.51
CA LYS A 70 -14.12 -19.90 3.61
C LYS A 70 -15.51 -20.54 3.63
N ASP A 71 -15.96 -21.00 4.81
CA ASP A 71 -17.35 -21.43 4.98
C ASP A 71 -18.30 -20.24 4.71
N PRO A 72 -19.47 -20.48 4.09
CA PRO A 72 -20.43 -19.42 3.85
C PRO A 72 -20.82 -18.71 5.15
N SER A 73 -20.75 -17.38 5.15
CA SER A 73 -21.11 -16.54 6.29
C SER A 73 -22.26 -15.60 5.92
N PRO A 74 -23.20 -15.30 6.85
CA PRO A 74 -24.27 -14.33 6.60
C PRO A 74 -23.72 -12.89 6.41
N VAL A 75 -22.42 -12.69 6.59
CA VAL A 75 -21.73 -11.43 6.38
C VAL A 75 -21.27 -11.27 4.92
N ASP A 76 -20.99 -12.36 4.21
CA ASP A 76 -20.24 -12.34 2.94
C ASP A 76 -21.00 -11.62 1.81
N ASP A 77 -22.28 -11.93 1.65
CA ASP A 77 -23.09 -11.35 0.58
C ASP A 77 -23.27 -9.85 0.76
N LEU A 78 -23.42 -9.39 2.00
CA LEU A 78 -23.53 -7.96 2.28
C LEU A 78 -22.23 -7.22 2.02
N LEU A 79 -21.09 -7.78 2.41
CA LEU A 79 -19.78 -7.17 2.14
C LEU A 79 -19.50 -7.13 0.63
N LYS A 80 -19.81 -8.20 -0.11
CA LYS A 80 -19.72 -8.23 -1.58
C LYS A 80 -20.64 -7.21 -2.24
N ALA A 81 -21.86 -7.06 -1.73
CA ALA A 81 -22.78 -6.04 -2.22
C ALA A 81 -22.21 -4.64 -1.98
N LEU A 82 -21.67 -4.34 -0.79
CA LEU A 82 -21.03 -3.05 -0.52
C LEU A 82 -19.84 -2.78 -1.45
N ASP A 83 -19.02 -3.79 -1.73
CA ASP A 83 -17.90 -3.71 -2.69
C ASP A 83 -18.38 -3.37 -4.11
N ALA A 84 -19.41 -4.06 -4.60
CA ALA A 84 -20.00 -3.81 -5.91
C ALA A 84 -20.57 -2.38 -6.05
N HIS A 85 -20.85 -1.69 -4.94
CA HIS A 85 -21.37 -0.31 -4.90
C HIS A 85 -20.30 0.75 -4.56
N GLY A 86 -19.03 0.37 -4.68
CA GLY A 86 -17.88 1.26 -4.58
C GLY A 86 -17.35 1.46 -3.16
N TYR A 87 -17.95 0.81 -2.15
CA TYR A 87 -17.45 0.83 -0.76
C TYR A 87 -16.31 -0.18 -0.58
N THR A 88 -15.26 -0.04 -1.40
CA THR A 88 -14.18 -1.03 -1.51
C THR A 88 -13.19 -0.99 -0.34
N GLY A 89 -13.08 0.15 0.34
CA GLY A 89 -12.29 0.27 1.56
C GLY A 89 -12.93 -0.52 2.70
N VAL A 90 -12.11 -1.20 3.49
CA VAL A 90 -12.55 -1.90 4.71
C VAL A 90 -11.58 -1.62 5.85
N VAL A 91 -12.10 -1.37 7.04
CA VAL A 91 -11.31 -1.27 8.27
C VAL A 91 -12.11 -1.82 9.44
N ALA A 92 -11.45 -2.59 10.31
CA ALA A 92 -12.05 -3.02 11.57
C ALA A 92 -12.09 -1.83 12.55
N THR A 93 -13.24 -1.59 13.17
CA THR A 93 -13.42 -0.46 14.09
C THR A 93 -13.62 -0.91 15.53
N ASN A 94 -14.25 -2.06 15.75
CA ASN A 94 -14.48 -2.60 17.08
C ASN A 94 -14.33 -4.12 17.07
N CYS A 95 -13.78 -4.64 18.16
CA CYS A 95 -13.66 -6.06 18.44
C CYS A 95 -13.82 -6.24 19.96
N GLU A 96 -14.92 -6.86 20.39
CA GLU A 96 -15.22 -7.09 21.81
C GLU A 96 -15.35 -8.59 22.03
N HIS A 97 -14.53 -9.15 22.92
CA HIS A 97 -14.52 -10.58 23.21
C HIS A 97 -15.07 -10.85 24.62
N THR A 98 -15.90 -11.87 24.74
CA THR A 98 -16.31 -12.46 26.02
C THR A 98 -15.82 -13.90 26.05
N TYR A 99 -15.19 -14.31 27.15
CA TYR A 99 -14.66 -15.67 27.32
C TYR A 99 -15.39 -16.34 28.48
N HIS A 100 -16.15 -17.39 28.19
CA HIS A 100 -16.93 -18.11 29.19
C HIS A 100 -16.05 -19.06 30.00
N ARG A 101 -15.04 -19.65 29.35
CA ARG A 101 -14.01 -20.48 29.99
C ARG A 101 -12.72 -20.50 29.17
N TYR A 102 -11.66 -21.06 29.75
CA TYR A 102 -10.46 -21.41 29.00
C TYR A 102 -10.72 -22.66 28.14
N VAL A 103 -10.22 -22.61 26.91
CA VAL A 103 -10.21 -23.76 25.99
C VAL A 103 -8.96 -24.60 26.27
N ARG A 104 -9.09 -25.92 26.22
CA ARG A 104 -8.06 -26.90 26.55
C ARG A 104 -7.45 -27.50 25.29
N VAL A 105 -6.18 -27.88 25.39
CA VAL A 105 -5.50 -28.68 24.37
C VAL A 105 -6.27 -29.98 24.13
N GLY A 106 -6.56 -30.26 22.86
CA GLY A 106 -7.36 -31.40 22.42
C GLY A 106 -8.77 -31.04 21.95
N GLU A 107 -9.35 -29.93 22.43
CA GLU A 107 -10.71 -29.52 22.05
C GLU A 107 -10.77 -29.03 20.59
N ARG A 108 -11.88 -29.27 19.90
CA ARG A 108 -12.17 -28.67 18.58
C ARG A 108 -13.25 -27.62 18.72
N LEU A 109 -13.02 -26.45 18.11
CA LEU A 109 -13.95 -25.34 18.18
C LEU A 109 -14.75 -25.23 16.89
N THR A 110 -16.05 -25.02 17.02
CA THR A 110 -16.96 -24.77 15.89
C THR A 110 -17.45 -23.32 15.96
N PRO A 111 -17.24 -22.49 14.93
CA PRO A 111 -17.73 -21.11 14.93
C PRO A 111 -19.21 -21.05 14.50
N GLY A 112 -19.99 -20.22 15.15
CA GLY A 112 -21.31 -19.77 14.71
C GLY A 112 -21.28 -18.29 14.43
N THR A 113 -21.67 -17.86 13.23
CA THR A 113 -21.68 -16.43 12.85
C THR A 113 -23.10 -15.94 12.69
N ARG A 114 -23.41 -14.78 13.28
CA ARG A 114 -24.70 -14.08 13.13
C ARG A 114 -24.48 -12.64 12.72
N PHE A 115 -25.01 -12.24 11.57
CA PHE A 115 -25.03 -10.84 11.19
C PHE A 115 -26.02 -10.06 12.08
N THR A 116 -25.61 -8.89 12.58
CA THR A 116 -26.36 -8.18 13.64
C THR A 116 -26.92 -6.85 13.16
N SER A 117 -26.15 -6.03 12.46
CA SER A 117 -26.64 -4.73 11.99
C SER A 117 -25.79 -4.12 10.89
N LEU A 118 -26.46 -3.30 10.05
CA LEU A 118 -25.82 -2.38 9.12
C LEU A 118 -26.27 -0.95 9.45
N ALA A 119 -25.32 -0.04 9.64
CA ALA A 119 -25.62 1.36 9.91
C ALA A 119 -24.92 2.27 8.90
N GLY A 120 -25.70 3.05 8.14
CA GLY A 120 -25.16 4.01 7.17
C GLY A 120 -26.21 4.49 6.16
N PRO A 121 -25.80 5.32 5.19
CA PRO A 121 -24.43 5.80 5.00
C PRO A 121 -24.03 6.83 6.08
N LYS A 122 -22.76 6.81 6.50
CA LYS A 122 -22.16 7.78 7.43
C LYS A 122 -20.96 8.45 6.78
N LYS A 123 -20.82 9.76 6.97
CA LYS A 123 -19.60 10.49 6.60
C LYS A 123 -18.54 10.27 7.69
N THR A 124 -17.39 9.72 7.30
CA THR A 124 -16.26 9.46 8.20
C THR A 124 -15.00 10.18 7.69
N ALA A 125 -13.93 10.15 8.48
CA ALA A 125 -12.62 10.67 8.06
C ALA A 125 -12.07 9.94 6.81
N MET A 126 -12.38 8.64 6.66
CA MET A 126 -11.88 7.81 5.56
C MET A 126 -12.73 7.91 4.28
N GLY A 127 -13.95 8.44 4.39
CA GLY A 127 -14.92 8.49 3.30
C GLY A 127 -16.35 8.28 3.78
N GLU A 128 -17.31 8.30 2.86
CA GLU A 128 -18.66 7.84 3.14
C GLU A 128 -18.67 6.30 3.21
N GLY A 129 -19.37 5.74 4.18
CA GLY A 129 -19.40 4.28 4.38
C GLY A 129 -20.52 3.77 5.27
N TYR A 130 -20.55 2.46 5.45
CA TYR A 130 -21.47 1.73 6.31
C TYR A 130 -20.71 0.95 7.37
N PHE A 131 -21.23 0.93 8.59
CA PHE A 131 -20.75 0.09 9.67
C PHE A 131 -21.53 -1.22 9.66
N ALA A 132 -20.85 -2.33 9.42
CA ALA A 132 -21.40 -3.68 9.47
C ALA A 132 -20.94 -4.36 10.76
N THR A 133 -21.89 -4.88 11.54
CA THR A 133 -21.64 -5.54 12.82
C THR A 133 -22.16 -6.96 12.80
N TRP A 134 -21.37 -7.90 13.31
CA TRP A 134 -21.79 -9.30 13.50
C TRP A 134 -21.18 -9.88 14.77
N ASN A 135 -21.79 -10.96 15.23
CA ASN A 135 -21.30 -11.76 16.34
C ASN A 135 -20.76 -13.10 15.85
N VAL A 136 -19.71 -13.58 16.49
CA VAL A 136 -19.18 -14.94 16.33
C VAL A 136 -19.17 -15.60 17.70
N THR A 137 -19.77 -16.76 17.81
CA THR A 137 -19.71 -17.60 19.01
C THR A 137 -18.92 -18.85 18.69
N TRP A 138 -17.96 -19.21 19.52
CA TRP A 138 -17.23 -20.48 19.41
C TRP A 138 -17.82 -21.49 20.39
N TYR A 139 -18.03 -22.69 19.88
CA TYR A 139 -18.62 -23.80 20.62
C TYR A 139 -17.64 -24.96 20.69
N ASP A 140 -17.68 -25.71 21.79
CA ASP A 140 -16.98 -26.99 21.91
C ASP A 140 -17.77 -28.13 21.23
N GLU A 141 -17.29 -29.36 21.44
CA GLU A 141 -17.85 -30.58 20.85
C GLU A 141 -19.25 -30.93 21.40
N ASP A 142 -19.57 -30.46 22.61
CA ASP A 142 -20.88 -30.62 23.25
C ASP A 142 -21.85 -29.47 22.89
N SER A 143 -21.44 -28.59 21.98
CA SER A 143 -22.18 -27.39 21.57
C SER A 143 -22.39 -26.35 22.68
N GLU A 144 -21.53 -26.32 23.70
CA GLU A 144 -21.51 -25.28 24.72
C GLU A 144 -20.68 -24.08 24.26
N PRO A 145 -21.15 -22.82 24.46
CA PRO A 145 -20.41 -21.64 24.07
C PRO A 145 -19.17 -21.45 24.97
N VAL A 146 -17.98 -21.36 24.36
CA VAL A 146 -16.72 -21.14 25.09
C VAL A 146 -16.24 -19.70 25.02
N ALA A 147 -16.56 -19.00 23.93
CA ALA A 147 -16.21 -17.61 23.72
C ALA A 147 -17.16 -16.94 22.71
N GLU A 148 -17.27 -15.63 22.79
CA GLU A 148 -18.06 -14.78 21.89
C GLU A 148 -17.24 -13.58 21.46
N MET A 149 -17.47 -13.10 20.24
CA MET A 149 -16.88 -11.89 19.69
C MET A 149 -17.95 -11.08 18.96
N MET A 150 -18.14 -9.83 19.37
CA MET A 150 -18.75 -8.82 18.52
C MET A 150 -17.66 -8.16 17.69
N PHE A 151 -17.85 -8.14 16.37
CA PHE A 151 -16.93 -7.52 15.43
C PHE A 151 -17.64 -6.51 14.56
N ARG A 152 -17.03 -5.33 14.41
CA ARG A 152 -17.54 -4.25 13.57
C ARG A 152 -16.49 -3.78 12.59
N VAL A 153 -16.90 -3.66 11.33
CA VAL A 153 -16.10 -3.04 10.27
C VAL A 153 -16.80 -1.82 9.69
N LEU A 154 -16.01 -0.88 9.20
CA LEU A 154 -16.45 0.19 8.31
C LEU A 154 -16.08 -0.20 6.88
N LYS A 155 -17.09 -0.36 6.03
CA LYS A 155 -16.93 -0.41 4.57
C LYS A 155 -17.13 1.00 4.02
N PHE A 156 -16.13 1.55 3.34
CA PHE A 156 -16.13 2.96 2.92
C PHE A 156 -15.67 3.13 1.49
N ARG A 157 -16.13 4.21 0.84
CA ARG A 157 -15.58 4.66 -0.45
C ARG A 157 -14.24 5.33 -0.20
N PRO A 158 -13.11 4.76 -0.65
CA PRO A 158 -11.82 5.40 -0.47
C PRO A 158 -11.82 6.78 -1.13
N ARG A 159 -11.35 7.81 -0.40
CA ARG A 159 -11.07 9.09 -1.05
C ARG A 159 -9.91 8.88 -2.00
N VAL A 160 -10.14 9.03 -3.30
CA VAL A 160 -9.04 9.17 -4.26
C VAL A 160 -8.36 10.49 -3.95
N ARG A 161 -7.29 10.46 -3.16
CA ARG A 161 -6.42 11.62 -2.99
C ARG A 161 -5.68 11.80 -4.30
N ARG A 162 -6.26 12.61 -5.19
CA ARG A 162 -5.57 13.13 -6.36
C ARG A 162 -4.55 14.12 -5.83
N GLU A 163 -3.29 13.70 -5.66
CA GLU A 163 -2.22 14.68 -5.59
C GLU A 163 -2.24 15.47 -6.90
N PRO A 164 -2.08 16.81 -6.84
CA PRO A 164 -2.02 17.60 -8.06
C PRO A 164 -0.87 17.06 -8.90
N TYR A 165 -1.19 16.68 -10.13
CA TYR A 165 -0.21 16.27 -11.12
C TYR A 165 0.04 17.45 -12.07
N PRO A 166 1.30 17.73 -12.46
CA PRO A 166 2.52 16.98 -12.16
C PRO A 166 2.96 17.09 -10.69
N LEU A 167 3.53 16.00 -10.16
CA LEU A 167 4.22 16.06 -8.88
C LEU A 167 5.37 17.07 -9.00
N LYS A 168 5.34 18.13 -8.20
CA LYS A 168 6.39 19.14 -8.20
C LYS A 168 7.66 18.58 -7.53
N PRO A 169 8.85 18.80 -8.09
CA PRO A 169 10.09 18.37 -7.47
C PRO A 169 10.26 18.96 -6.06
N ALA A 170 10.82 18.18 -5.14
CA ALA A 170 11.19 18.67 -3.82
C ALA A 170 12.44 19.57 -3.96
N VAL A 171 12.22 20.89 -4.02
CA VAL A 171 13.30 21.87 -4.08
C VAL A 171 13.74 22.24 -2.67
N ASN A 172 15.00 21.95 -2.34
CA ASN A 172 15.65 22.40 -1.12
C ASN A 172 16.92 23.21 -1.44
N ARG A 173 17.64 23.66 -0.40
CA ARG A 173 18.87 24.45 -0.54
C ARG A 173 19.94 23.76 -1.40
N ASP A 174 20.07 22.44 -1.29
CA ASP A 174 21.10 21.67 -1.99
C ASP A 174 20.76 21.42 -3.47
N THR A 175 19.49 21.57 -3.87
CA THR A 175 19.04 21.35 -5.25
C THR A 175 18.59 22.63 -5.96
N ALA A 176 18.44 23.75 -5.24
CA ALA A 176 17.89 24.99 -5.78
C ALA A 176 18.65 25.50 -7.02
N PHE A 177 19.99 25.40 -7.01
CA PHE A 177 20.82 25.84 -8.13
C PHE A 177 20.53 25.06 -9.43
N PHE A 178 20.22 23.76 -9.31
CA PHE A 178 19.88 22.89 -10.44
C PHE A 178 18.55 23.32 -11.06
N TRP A 179 17.51 23.46 -10.22
CA TRP A 179 16.18 23.86 -10.70
C TRP A 179 16.14 25.28 -11.25
N GLU A 180 16.94 26.19 -10.69
CA GLU A 180 17.11 27.53 -11.26
C GLU A 180 17.82 27.48 -12.62
N GLY A 181 18.80 26.60 -12.78
CA GLY A 181 19.42 26.35 -14.09
C GLY A 181 18.39 25.85 -15.09
N VAL A 182 17.58 24.87 -14.72
CA VAL A 182 16.51 24.31 -15.58
C VAL A 182 15.56 25.41 -16.06
N ARG A 183 15.15 26.35 -15.19
CA ARG A 183 14.30 27.49 -15.58
C ARG A 183 14.97 28.42 -16.59
N GLN A 184 16.29 28.51 -16.55
CA GLN A 184 17.11 29.33 -17.45
C GLN A 184 17.56 28.56 -18.71
N GLY A 185 17.15 27.29 -18.88
CA GLY A 185 17.58 26.45 -19.99
C GLY A 185 19.01 25.91 -19.83
N GLU A 186 19.52 25.85 -18.61
CA GLU A 186 20.87 25.38 -18.27
C GLU A 186 20.84 24.10 -17.45
N LEU A 187 21.56 23.07 -17.91
CA LEU A 187 21.71 21.82 -17.18
C LEU A 187 22.93 21.92 -16.27
N ARG A 188 22.73 22.42 -15.05
CA ARG A 188 23.82 22.67 -14.10
C ARG A 188 24.24 21.39 -13.36
N ILE A 189 25.53 21.09 -13.35
CA ILE A 189 26.13 19.97 -12.60
C ILE A 189 26.89 20.54 -11.41
N GLN A 190 26.69 19.98 -10.22
CA GLN A 190 27.41 20.44 -9.03
C GLN A 190 28.91 20.16 -9.18
N ARG A 191 29.73 21.16 -8.86
CA ARG A 191 31.19 21.08 -8.86
C ARG A 191 31.71 21.49 -7.49
N CYS A 192 32.60 20.70 -6.89
CA CYS A 192 33.31 21.13 -5.68
C CYS A 192 34.28 22.27 -6.03
N SER A 193 34.21 23.39 -5.32
CA SER A 193 35.08 24.54 -5.58
C SER A 193 36.53 24.28 -5.14
N SER A 194 36.75 23.36 -4.20
CA SER A 194 38.09 23.08 -3.66
C SER A 194 38.86 22.03 -4.48
N CYS A 195 38.22 20.94 -4.91
CA CYS A 195 38.90 19.86 -5.66
C CYS A 195 38.42 19.68 -7.11
N GLY A 196 37.41 20.43 -7.55
CA GLY A 196 36.88 20.38 -8.91
C GLY A 196 36.04 19.15 -9.26
N SER A 197 35.84 18.19 -8.34
CA SER A 197 35.03 16.99 -8.58
C SER A 197 33.59 17.36 -8.96
N LEU A 198 33.07 16.74 -10.02
CA LEU A 198 31.68 16.85 -10.46
C LEU A 198 30.82 15.77 -9.82
N ARG A 199 29.53 16.07 -9.61
CA ARG A 199 28.58 15.08 -9.11
C ARG A 199 27.13 15.37 -9.47
N HIS A 200 26.40 14.28 -9.64
CA HIS A 200 24.95 14.24 -9.69
C HIS A 200 24.51 12.87 -9.11
N PRO A 201 23.51 12.81 -8.20
CA PRO A 201 22.70 13.91 -7.68
C PRO A 201 23.45 14.90 -6.77
N PRO A 202 22.96 16.16 -6.63
CA PRO A 202 23.53 17.16 -5.72
C PRO A 202 23.35 16.84 -4.24
N GLY A 203 24.02 17.61 -3.37
CA GLY A 203 23.99 17.42 -1.92
C GLY A 203 25.04 18.27 -1.18
N PRO A 204 25.10 18.19 0.15
CA PRO A 204 25.73 19.24 0.96
C PRO A 204 27.26 19.18 1.06
N VAL A 205 27.89 18.01 0.87
CA VAL A 205 29.32 17.79 1.12
C VAL A 205 29.97 17.04 -0.05
N CYS A 206 31.19 17.42 -0.43
CA CYS A 206 31.95 16.70 -1.45
C CYS A 206 32.41 15.33 -0.92
N PRO A 207 32.08 14.20 -1.59
CA PRO A 207 32.51 12.88 -1.14
C PRO A 207 34.02 12.64 -1.35
N SER A 208 34.69 13.40 -2.22
CA SER A 208 36.11 13.23 -2.52
C SER A 208 37.03 13.91 -1.51
N CYS A 209 36.68 15.12 -1.05
CA CYS A 209 37.56 15.94 -0.19
C CYS A 209 36.87 16.50 1.07
N HIS A 210 35.58 16.19 1.28
CA HIS A 210 34.76 16.67 2.40
C HIS A 210 34.57 18.18 2.51
N SER A 211 34.95 18.95 1.49
CA SER A 211 34.64 20.38 1.42
C SER A 211 33.13 20.63 1.32
N THR A 212 32.66 21.68 1.98
CA THR A 212 31.31 22.24 1.85
C THR A 212 31.25 23.39 0.84
N GLU A 213 32.37 23.75 0.20
CA GLU A 213 32.40 24.77 -0.84
C GLU A 213 31.87 24.22 -2.16
N GLN A 214 30.73 24.75 -2.58
CA GLN A 214 29.99 24.29 -3.75
C GLN A 214 29.99 25.37 -4.83
N GLY A 215 30.12 24.91 -6.07
CA GLY A 215 29.80 25.66 -7.28
C GLY A 215 29.07 24.75 -8.26
N TYR A 216 28.95 25.20 -9.50
CA TYR A 216 28.42 24.37 -10.58
C TYR A 216 29.14 24.68 -11.89
N VAL A 217 28.97 23.78 -12.85
CA VAL A 217 29.28 24.00 -14.27
C VAL A 217 27.99 23.81 -15.06
N VAL A 218 27.85 24.50 -16.18
CA VAL A 218 26.77 24.24 -17.14
C VAL A 218 27.23 23.12 -18.06
N ALA A 219 26.45 22.04 -18.12
CA ALA A 219 26.74 20.91 -18.99
C ALA A 219 26.61 21.31 -20.47
N CYS A 220 27.34 20.62 -21.35
CA CYS A 220 27.20 20.75 -22.80
C CYS A 220 25.78 20.43 -23.30
N GLY A 221 25.01 19.69 -22.50
CA GLY A 221 23.63 19.30 -22.81
C GLY A 221 23.53 18.10 -23.75
N GLU A 222 24.64 17.43 -24.06
CA GLU A 222 24.65 16.17 -24.81
C GLU A 222 24.80 14.99 -23.86
N GLY A 223 24.32 13.82 -24.28
CA GLY A 223 24.50 12.58 -23.52
C GLY A 223 24.15 11.35 -24.34
N THR A 224 24.37 10.18 -23.76
CA THR A 224 24.01 8.89 -24.36
C THR A 224 23.15 8.06 -23.42
N VAL A 225 22.26 7.25 -23.96
CA VAL A 225 21.45 6.32 -23.15
C VAL A 225 22.35 5.29 -22.49
N TYR A 226 22.53 5.38 -21.18
CA TYR A 226 23.24 4.38 -20.39
C TYR A 226 22.35 3.19 -20.04
N SER A 227 21.10 3.46 -19.66
CA SER A 227 20.05 2.46 -19.39
C SER A 227 18.68 3.13 -19.46
N TYR A 228 17.61 2.35 -19.67
CA TYR A 228 16.24 2.88 -19.72
C TYR A 228 15.20 1.83 -19.33
N VAL A 229 14.00 2.32 -18.99
CA VAL A 229 12.79 1.52 -18.82
C VAL A 229 11.66 2.11 -19.67
N VAL A 230 10.78 1.23 -20.16
CA VAL A 230 9.53 1.61 -20.83
C VAL A 230 8.38 1.35 -19.86
N HIS A 231 7.72 2.41 -19.40
CA HIS A 231 6.62 2.30 -18.44
C HIS A 231 5.30 2.05 -19.17
N HIS A 232 4.70 0.88 -18.95
CA HIS A 232 3.41 0.50 -19.55
C HIS A 232 2.23 0.60 -18.57
N HIS A 233 2.41 0.23 -17.30
CA HIS A 233 1.34 0.14 -16.31
C HIS A 233 1.90 0.23 -14.87
N PRO A 234 1.17 0.79 -13.89
CA PRO A 234 -0.15 1.43 -13.98
C PRO A 234 -0.14 2.80 -14.66
N PRO A 235 -1.29 3.30 -15.15
CA PRO A 235 -1.38 4.66 -15.69
C PRO A 235 -0.86 5.67 -14.69
N VAL A 236 0.01 6.57 -15.14
CA VAL A 236 0.50 7.70 -14.34
C VAL A 236 -0.36 8.89 -14.73
N PRO A 237 -1.04 9.56 -13.77
CA PRO A 237 -1.82 10.77 -14.07
C PRO A 237 -0.99 11.76 -14.90
N GLY A 238 -1.59 12.37 -15.93
CA GLY A 238 -0.92 13.37 -16.78
C GLY A 238 0.25 12.86 -17.63
N LYS A 239 0.44 11.53 -17.78
CA LYS A 239 1.31 10.95 -18.82
C LYS A 239 0.55 9.98 -19.70
N GLU A 240 0.82 10.05 -20.99
CA GLU A 240 0.41 9.02 -21.94
C GLU A 240 1.39 7.85 -21.87
N THR A 241 0.85 6.64 -21.69
CA THR A 241 1.62 5.38 -21.70
C THR A 241 1.56 4.72 -23.08
N PRO A 242 2.65 4.08 -23.55
CA PRO A 242 3.94 3.93 -22.86
C PRO A 242 4.85 5.17 -22.98
N PHE A 243 5.71 5.38 -21.99
CA PHE A 243 6.75 6.42 -22.04
C PHE A 243 8.10 5.90 -21.51
N VAL A 244 9.19 6.55 -21.93
CA VAL A 244 10.56 6.13 -21.58
C VAL A 244 11.11 6.97 -20.43
N VAL A 245 11.74 6.31 -19.46
CA VAL A 245 12.60 6.94 -18.45
C VAL A 245 14.01 6.39 -18.63
N ALA A 246 14.98 7.27 -18.85
CA ALA A 246 16.36 6.90 -19.13
C ALA A 246 17.32 7.46 -18.09
N VAL A 247 18.37 6.69 -17.84
CA VAL A 247 19.62 7.15 -17.22
C VAL A 247 20.52 7.58 -18.37
N VAL A 248 20.83 8.87 -18.46
CA VAL A 248 21.66 9.45 -19.51
C VAL A 248 23.04 9.73 -18.97
N GLU A 249 24.08 9.21 -19.63
CA GLU A 249 25.48 9.47 -19.32
C GLU A 249 25.98 10.65 -20.14
N LEU A 250 26.47 11.67 -19.43
CA LEU A 250 26.97 12.90 -20.02
C LEU A 250 28.49 12.82 -20.22
N PRO A 251 29.08 13.54 -21.21
CA PRO A 251 30.53 13.62 -21.41
C PRO A 251 31.30 14.09 -20.17
N GLU A 252 30.67 14.90 -19.30
CA GLU A 252 31.21 15.35 -18.02
C GLU A 252 31.40 14.21 -16.99
N GLY A 253 30.93 13.00 -17.28
CA GLY A 253 31.13 11.79 -16.46
C GLY A 253 30.06 11.56 -15.39
N VAL A 254 29.01 12.40 -15.34
CA VAL A 254 27.85 12.20 -14.46
C VAL A 254 26.69 11.55 -15.21
N ARG A 255 25.76 10.97 -14.46
CA ARG A 255 24.51 10.43 -15.02
C ARG A 255 23.30 11.17 -14.47
N ILE A 256 22.36 11.46 -15.35
CA ILE A 256 21.13 12.20 -15.01
C ILE A 256 19.93 11.39 -15.50
N VAL A 257 18.92 11.27 -14.64
CA VAL A 257 17.67 10.59 -14.99
C VAL A 257 16.72 11.59 -15.64
N GLY A 258 16.08 11.21 -16.73
CA GLY A 258 15.06 12.03 -17.39
C GLY A 258 14.20 11.22 -18.36
N ASN A 259 13.14 11.84 -18.87
CA ASN A 259 12.34 11.22 -19.93
C ASN A 259 13.01 11.40 -21.29
N ILE A 260 12.90 10.40 -22.16
CA ILE A 260 13.18 10.57 -23.59
C ILE A 260 11.85 10.94 -24.27
N VAL A 261 11.90 11.98 -25.09
CA VAL A 261 10.77 12.55 -25.83
C VAL A 261 11.13 12.74 -27.30
N ASP A 262 10.15 13.13 -28.11
CA ASP A 262 10.32 13.44 -29.54
C ASP A 262 10.77 12.24 -30.40
N CYS A 263 10.55 11.01 -29.92
CA CYS A 263 10.68 9.78 -30.71
C CYS A 263 9.76 8.66 -30.19
N PRO A 264 9.41 7.67 -31.03
CA PRO A 264 8.72 6.47 -30.59
C PRO A 264 9.57 5.66 -29.59
N VAL A 265 8.92 4.99 -28.63
CA VAL A 265 9.61 4.27 -27.54
C VAL A 265 10.45 3.10 -28.08
N GLU A 266 10.06 2.53 -29.22
CA GLU A 266 10.71 1.43 -29.91
C GLU A 266 12.03 1.85 -30.57
N ALA A 267 12.22 3.15 -30.84
CA ALA A 267 13.47 3.66 -31.39
C ALA A 267 14.56 3.76 -30.32
N VAL A 268 14.19 3.84 -29.03
CA VAL A 268 15.14 4.02 -27.94
C VAL A 268 15.99 2.77 -27.75
N GLY A 269 17.31 2.95 -27.75
CA GLY A 269 18.28 1.92 -27.46
C GLY A 269 19.47 2.45 -26.67
N ILE A 270 20.19 1.52 -26.01
CA ILE A 270 21.44 1.83 -25.30
C ILE A 270 22.44 2.45 -26.27
N GLY A 271 23.13 3.52 -25.84
CA GLY A 271 24.10 4.25 -26.64
C GLY A 271 23.49 5.29 -27.59
N MET A 272 22.16 5.42 -27.68
CA MET A 272 21.52 6.48 -28.48
C MET A 272 21.99 7.86 -28.00
N SER A 273 22.40 8.70 -28.95
CA SER A 273 22.81 10.09 -28.72
C SER A 273 21.60 10.98 -28.47
N LEU A 274 21.66 11.76 -27.39
CA LEU A 274 20.60 12.61 -26.90
C LEU A 274 21.09 14.04 -26.69
N ARG A 275 20.15 14.98 -26.73
CA ARG A 275 20.33 16.36 -26.29
C ARG A 275 19.26 16.73 -25.26
N VAL A 276 19.64 17.48 -24.23
CA VAL A 276 18.72 18.00 -23.23
C VAL A 276 17.74 18.98 -23.89
N THR A 277 16.47 18.86 -23.54
CA THR A 277 15.39 19.77 -23.91
C THR A 277 14.59 20.13 -22.67
N TYR A 278 14.02 21.33 -22.63
CA TYR A 278 13.29 21.82 -21.46
C TYR A 278 11.81 21.94 -21.81
N ARG A 279 10.98 21.17 -21.12
CA ARG A 279 9.53 21.10 -21.40
C ARG A 279 8.74 21.70 -20.23
N PRO A 280 7.84 22.67 -20.48
CA PRO A 280 6.89 23.12 -19.46
C PRO A 280 5.90 21.99 -19.18
N MET A 281 5.68 21.71 -17.89
CA MET A 281 4.68 20.75 -17.42
C MET A 281 3.40 21.45 -16.97
N ASP A 282 3.54 22.65 -16.42
CA ASP A 282 2.48 23.61 -16.08
C ASP A 282 3.06 25.04 -16.11
N ASP A 283 2.28 26.04 -15.66
CA ASP A 283 2.69 27.45 -15.67
C ASP A 283 3.92 27.76 -14.79
N GLU A 284 4.28 26.88 -13.85
CA GLU A 284 5.34 27.10 -12.87
C GLU A 284 6.49 26.08 -12.95
N LEU A 285 6.28 24.93 -13.60
CA LEU A 285 7.21 23.82 -13.64
C LEU A 285 7.75 23.56 -15.05
N ILE A 286 9.08 23.68 -15.19
CA ILE A 286 9.84 23.21 -16.35
C ILE A 286 10.68 22.02 -15.91
N LEU A 287 10.72 20.96 -16.71
CA LEU A 287 11.57 19.79 -16.48
C LEU A 287 12.60 19.62 -17.60
N PRO A 288 13.85 19.23 -17.26
CA PRO A 288 14.80 18.76 -18.26
C PRO A 288 14.40 17.36 -18.72
N MET A 289 14.32 17.18 -20.03
CA MET A 289 14.05 15.94 -20.73
C MET A 289 15.14 15.73 -21.79
N TRP A 290 15.06 14.64 -22.53
CA TRP A 290 16.05 14.27 -23.54
C TRP A 290 15.36 14.00 -24.87
N ALA A 291 15.86 14.59 -25.96
CA ALA A 291 15.42 14.28 -27.31
C ALA A 291 16.58 13.65 -28.09
N PRO A 292 16.32 12.78 -29.09
CA PRO A 292 17.36 12.34 -30.00
C PRO A 292 18.12 13.52 -30.59
N ARG A 293 19.44 13.38 -30.67
CA ARG A 293 20.27 14.38 -31.34
C ARG A 293 19.97 14.35 -32.85
N GLU A 294 19.51 15.45 -33.41
CA GLU A 294 19.44 15.62 -34.87
C GLU A 294 20.84 15.45 -35.46
N THR A 295 20.93 14.64 -36.53
CA THR A 295 22.18 14.24 -37.17
C THR A 295 22.77 15.40 -37.98
#